data_AF-A0A060C5T2-F1
#
_entry.id   AF-A0A060C5T2-F1
#
_cell.length_a   1.000
_cell.length_b   1.000
_cell.length_c   1.000
_cell.angle_alpha   90.00
_cell.angle_beta   90.00
_cell.angle_gamma   90.00
#
_symmetry.space_group_name_H-M   'P 1'
#
loop_
_entity.id
_entity.type
_entity.pdbx_description
1 polymer ?
#
loop_
_entity_poly.entity_id
_entity_poly.type
_entity_poly.pdbx_seq_one_letter_code
_entity_poly.pdbx_strand_id
1 'polypeptide(L)'
;RRITLAETPLTLKGTNGLYLSFHEAALIDFPSMLLSGNGAGTLTAWLMPWPDGVLARKTGPFTTPWRTVLITDSAGGLADSRIELNLNEPNKLGDVSWVKPGKFVGVWWEMHINKSTWSSGPRHGATTANTEHYMDFAHRYGFSGVLAEGWNQGWDGDWIANGEHF
;
A
#
# COMPACT_ATOMS: atom_id res chain seq x y z
N ARG A 1 -20.80 12.68 -10.68
CA ARG A 1 -19.49 12.91 -11.32
C ARG A 1 -19.21 11.74 -12.26
N ARG A 2 -18.66 11.98 -13.45
CA ARG A 2 -18.25 10.91 -14.37
C ARG A 2 -16.98 10.26 -13.83
N ILE A 3 -17.00 8.94 -13.69
CA ILE A 3 -15.81 8.13 -13.39
C ILE A 3 -15.32 7.62 -14.73
N THR A 4 -14.07 7.90 -15.09
CA THR A 4 -13.44 7.40 -16.32
C THR A 4 -12.63 6.15 -16.01
N LEU A 5 -11.68 6.26 -15.09
CA LEU A 5 -10.90 5.16 -14.54
C LEU A 5 -10.55 5.52 -13.09
N ALA A 6 -10.70 4.57 -12.16
CA ALA A 6 -10.39 4.78 -10.75
C ALA A 6 -9.78 3.52 -10.13
N GLU A 7 -8.85 3.71 -9.20
CA GLU A 7 -8.36 2.66 -8.31
C GLU A 7 -9.40 2.28 -7.25
N THR A 8 -9.19 1.12 -6.63
CA THR A 8 -10.00 0.64 -5.51
C THR A 8 -9.19 0.69 -4.21
N PRO A 9 -9.82 0.93 -3.03
CA PRO A 9 -11.25 1.02 -2.77
C PRO A 9 -11.94 2.26 -3.37
N LEU A 10 -12.93 2.05 -4.25
CA LEU A 10 -13.72 3.14 -4.82
C LEU A 10 -14.99 3.33 -3.99
N THR A 11 -15.01 4.39 -3.19
CA THR A 11 -16.15 4.69 -2.31
C THR A 11 -17.07 5.73 -2.91
N LEU A 12 -18.37 5.42 -2.96
CA LEU A 12 -19.43 6.27 -3.51
C LEU A 12 -20.55 6.46 -2.48
N LYS A 13 -21.18 7.64 -2.50
CA LYS A 13 -22.42 7.91 -1.76
C LYS A 13 -23.57 8.09 -2.76
N GLY A 14 -24.59 7.25 -2.64
CA GLY A 14 -25.82 7.35 -3.40
C GLY A 14 -26.72 8.48 -2.90
N THR A 15 -27.56 9.01 -3.78
CA THR A 15 -28.58 10.01 -3.43
C THR A 15 -29.69 9.42 -2.54
N ASN A 16 -29.80 8.10 -2.50
CA ASN A 16 -30.68 7.33 -1.61
C ASN A 16 -30.13 7.17 -0.19
N GLY A 17 -28.99 7.79 0.15
CA GLY A 17 -28.38 7.72 1.47
C GLY A 17 -27.48 6.51 1.69
N LEU A 18 -27.39 5.56 0.74
CA LEU A 18 -26.49 4.42 0.83
C LEU A 18 -25.05 4.81 0.50
N TYR A 19 -24.13 4.13 1.16
CA TYR A 19 -22.69 4.19 0.94
C TYR A 19 -22.23 2.88 0.34
N LEU A 20 -21.49 2.97 -0.77
CA LEU A 20 -20.94 1.81 -1.48
C LEU A 20 -19.41 1.89 -1.48
N SER A 21 -18.73 0.76 -1.34
CA SER A 21 -17.29 0.66 -1.62
C SER A 21 -17.02 -0.56 -2.48
N PHE A 22 -16.38 -0.34 -3.64
CA PHE A 22 -15.94 -1.40 -4.53
C PHE A 22 -14.47 -1.69 -4.29
N HIS A 23 -14.12 -2.96 -4.06
CA HIS A 23 -12.75 -3.38 -3.87
C HIS A 23 -12.54 -4.84 -4.30
N GLU A 24 -11.38 -5.40 -3.98
CA GLU A 24 -11.05 -6.80 -4.19
C GLU A 24 -10.39 -7.41 -2.95
N ALA A 25 -10.48 -8.73 -2.80
CA ALA A 25 -9.86 -9.48 -1.72
C ALA A 25 -9.20 -10.76 -2.24
N ALA A 26 -8.16 -11.23 -1.55
CA ALA A 26 -7.32 -12.35 -1.97
C ALA A 26 -6.71 -12.16 -3.38
N LEU A 27 -6.10 -10.99 -3.63
CA LEU A 27 -5.35 -10.70 -4.86
C LEU A 27 -4.06 -11.52 -4.92
N ILE A 28 -4.17 -12.77 -5.37
CA ILE A 28 -3.06 -13.74 -5.45
C ILE A 28 -2.93 -14.20 -6.90
N ASP A 29 -1.73 -14.04 -7.48
CA ASP A 29 -1.40 -14.49 -8.84
C ASP A 29 -2.37 -13.96 -9.93
N PHE A 30 -2.95 -12.78 -9.75
CA PHE A 30 -3.90 -12.17 -10.69
C PHE A 30 -3.61 -10.65 -10.76
N PRO A 31 -3.86 -9.96 -11.90
CA PRO A 31 -3.66 -8.52 -11.99
C PRO A 31 -4.64 -7.76 -11.09
N SER A 32 -4.18 -6.64 -10.52
CA SER A 32 -5.05 -5.74 -9.75
C SER A 32 -6.14 -5.13 -10.63
N MET A 33 -7.30 -4.87 -10.01
CA MET A 33 -8.49 -4.34 -10.65
C MET A 33 -8.67 -2.84 -10.37
N LEU A 34 -8.74 -2.05 -11.44
CA LEU A 34 -9.33 -0.72 -11.47
C LEU A 34 -10.77 -0.80 -11.98
N LEU A 35 -11.52 0.30 -11.85
CA LEU A 35 -12.88 0.42 -12.35
C LEU A 35 -12.97 1.50 -13.42
N SER A 36 -13.30 1.07 -14.64
CA SER A 36 -13.56 1.96 -15.77
C SER A 36 -15.05 2.29 -15.83
N GLY A 37 -15.38 3.57 -15.87
CA GLY A 37 -16.77 4.03 -15.91
C GLY A 37 -17.20 4.50 -17.30
N ASN A 38 -18.38 4.06 -17.73
CA ASN A 38 -18.97 4.52 -19.00
C ASN A 38 -19.64 5.90 -18.91
N GLY A 39 -19.75 6.47 -17.70
CA GLY A 39 -20.45 7.72 -17.43
C GLY A 39 -21.97 7.61 -17.27
N ALA A 40 -22.57 6.45 -17.54
CA ALA A 40 -23.98 6.13 -17.33
C ALA A 40 -24.23 5.31 -16.05
N GLY A 41 -23.21 5.16 -15.20
CA GLY A 41 -23.30 4.43 -13.93
C GLY A 41 -22.84 2.97 -13.99
N THR A 42 -22.44 2.48 -15.16
CA THR A 42 -21.77 1.16 -15.27
C THR A 42 -20.30 1.30 -14.97
N LEU A 43 -19.80 0.45 -14.08
CA LEU A 43 -18.38 0.26 -13.81
C LEU A 43 -17.96 -1.12 -14.33
N THR A 44 -16.91 -1.14 -15.13
CA THR A 44 -16.33 -2.36 -15.71
C THR A 44 -14.94 -2.58 -15.10
N ALA A 45 -14.64 -3.83 -14.74
CA ALA A 45 -13.31 -4.19 -14.28
C ALA A 45 -12.27 -3.90 -15.38
N TRP A 46 -11.26 -3.13 -15.04
CA TRP A 46 -10.10 -2.84 -15.87
C TRP A 46 -8.87 -3.43 -15.17
N LEU A 47 -8.24 -4.44 -15.77
CA LEU A 47 -7.13 -5.16 -15.14
C LEU A 47 -5.80 -4.56 -15.57
N MET A 48 -4.88 -4.37 -14.62
CA MET A 48 -3.53 -3.89 -14.90
C MET A 48 -2.78 -4.89 -15.80
N PRO A 49 -2.40 -4.51 -17.05
CA PRO A 49 -1.72 -5.40 -17.96
C PRO A 49 -0.23 -5.56 -17.62
N TRP A 50 0.36 -6.67 -18.05
CA TRP A 50 1.81 -6.78 -18.23
C TRP A 50 2.31 -5.81 -19.31
N PRO A 51 3.63 -5.53 -19.40
CA PRO A 51 4.19 -4.64 -20.43
C PRO A 51 3.86 -5.06 -21.87
N ASP A 52 3.61 -6.35 -22.12
CA ASP A 52 3.19 -6.89 -23.42
C ASP A 52 1.66 -6.86 -23.65
N GLY A 53 0.90 -6.25 -22.73
CA GLY A 53 -0.56 -6.11 -22.83
C GLY A 53 -1.36 -7.31 -22.33
N VAL A 54 -0.72 -8.45 -22.01
CA VAL A 54 -1.40 -9.63 -21.46
C VAL A 54 -1.91 -9.30 -20.05
N LEU A 55 -3.17 -9.63 -19.73
CA LEU A 55 -3.74 -9.32 -18.41
C LEU A 55 -3.36 -10.36 -17.36
N ALA A 56 -3.50 -11.65 -17.67
CA ALA A 56 -3.14 -12.73 -16.77
C ALA A 56 -2.62 -13.93 -17.57
N ARG A 57 -1.53 -14.56 -17.10
CA ARG A 57 -1.01 -15.81 -17.65
C ARG A 57 -1.40 -16.94 -16.70
N LYS A 58 -2.21 -17.89 -17.18
CA LYS A 58 -2.74 -19.00 -16.37
C LYS A 58 -2.58 -20.32 -17.11
N THR A 59 -2.37 -21.40 -16.35
CA THR A 59 -2.31 -22.76 -16.88
C THR A 59 -3.30 -23.63 -16.12
N GLY A 60 -4.22 -24.28 -16.84
CA GLY A 60 -5.27 -25.09 -16.23
C GLY A 60 -6.38 -24.27 -15.57
N PRO A 61 -7.22 -24.91 -14.73
CA PRO A 61 -8.26 -24.22 -13.96
C PRO A 61 -7.66 -23.15 -13.05
N PHE A 62 -8.31 -22.00 -12.96
CA PHE A 62 -7.92 -20.90 -12.09
C PHE A 62 -9.14 -20.21 -11.48
N THR A 63 -8.92 -19.48 -10.40
CA THR A 63 -9.89 -18.58 -9.79
C THR A 63 -9.41 -17.14 -9.91
N THR A 64 -10.36 -16.20 -9.88
CA THR A 64 -10.06 -14.77 -9.71
C THR A 64 -10.03 -14.43 -8.21
N PRO A 65 -9.41 -13.31 -7.84
CA PRO A 65 -9.67 -12.66 -6.55
C PRO A 65 -11.17 -12.38 -6.40
N TRP A 66 -11.64 -12.28 -5.16
CA TRP A 66 -13.00 -11.82 -4.89
C TRP A 66 -13.16 -10.37 -5.35
N ARG A 67 -14.29 -10.03 -5.99
CA ARG A 67 -14.73 -8.64 -6.16
C ARG A 67 -15.73 -8.32 -5.06
N THR A 68 -15.47 -7.28 -4.28
CA THR A 68 -16.34 -6.89 -3.16
C THR A 68 -17.14 -5.64 -3.51
N VAL A 69 -18.39 -5.63 -3.06
CA VAL A 69 -19.24 -4.44 -3.05
C VAL A 69 -19.81 -4.33 -1.64
N LEU A 70 -19.24 -3.44 -0.84
CA LEU A 70 -19.73 -3.14 0.50
C LEU A 70 -20.86 -2.14 0.35
N ILE A 71 -21.98 -2.39 0.99
CA ILE A 71 -23.16 -1.51 0.95
C ILE A 71 -23.63 -1.31 2.38
N THR A 72 -23.72 -0.05 2.79
CA THR A 72 -24.12 0.34 4.15
C THR A 72 -24.95 1.62 4.11
N ASP A 73 -25.64 1.93 5.20
CA ASP A 73 -26.42 3.17 5.37
C ASP A 73 -25.61 4.32 5.98
N SER A 74 -24.34 4.09 6.33
CA SER A 74 -23.46 5.06 6.96
C SER A 74 -22.00 4.90 6.54
N ALA A 75 -21.27 6.01 6.50
CA ALA A 75 -19.82 5.96 6.23
C ALA A 75 -19.05 5.12 7.27
N GLY A 76 -19.50 5.13 8.54
CA GLY A 76 -18.92 4.33 9.61
C GLY A 76 -19.07 2.83 9.36
N GLY A 77 -20.20 2.40 8.80
CA GLY A 77 -20.43 1.00 8.43
C GLY A 77 -19.42 0.46 7.41
N LEU A 78 -18.95 1.31 6.47
CA LEU A 78 -17.88 0.92 5.55
C LEU A 78 -16.57 0.62 6.30
N ALA A 79 -16.19 1.48 7.24
CA ALA A 79 -14.95 1.33 8.00
C ALA A 79 -15.00 0.16 9.00
N ASP A 80 -16.18 -0.19 9.51
CA ASP A 80 -16.34 -1.28 10.48
C ASP A 80 -16.49 -2.67 9.83
N SER A 81 -16.61 -2.74 8.50
CA SER A 81 -16.65 -4.00 7.79
C SER A 81 -15.36 -4.82 7.98
N ARG A 82 -15.50 -6.15 7.89
CA ARG A 82 -14.39 -7.13 7.91
C ARG A 82 -14.39 -8.02 6.67
N ILE A 83 -15.20 -7.70 5.65
CA ILE A 83 -15.39 -8.56 4.49
C ILE A 83 -14.08 -8.84 3.74
N GLU A 84 -13.18 -7.86 3.63
CA GLU A 84 -11.87 -8.04 3.01
C GLU A 84 -11.05 -9.12 3.75
N LEU A 85 -11.03 -9.07 5.08
CA LEU A 85 -10.35 -10.10 5.89
C LEU A 85 -11.05 -11.46 5.78
N ASN A 86 -12.38 -11.50 5.88
CA ASN A 86 -13.16 -12.75 5.87
C ASN A 86 -13.08 -13.51 4.53
N LEU A 87 -12.72 -12.83 3.44
CA LEU A 87 -12.57 -13.43 2.10
C LEU A 87 -11.15 -13.90 1.80
N ASN A 88 -10.20 -13.70 2.71
CA ASN A 88 -8.86 -14.26 2.60
C ASN A 88 -8.79 -15.64 3.27
N GLU A 89 -7.88 -16.48 2.77
CA GLU A 89 -7.55 -17.75 3.41
C GLU A 89 -7.06 -17.54 4.86
N PRO A 90 -7.36 -18.46 5.79
CA PRO A 90 -6.81 -18.41 7.14
C PRO A 90 -5.28 -18.38 7.15
N ASN A 91 -4.72 -17.91 8.28
CA ASN A 91 -3.27 -17.82 8.51
C ASN A 91 -2.52 -19.12 8.11
N LYS A 92 -1.56 -18.98 7.18
CA LYS A 92 -0.69 -20.07 6.70
C LYS A 92 0.72 -20.07 7.32
N LEU A 93 1.03 -19.10 8.18
CA LEU A 93 2.35 -18.95 8.82
C LEU A 93 2.46 -19.71 10.16
N GLY A 94 1.35 -20.24 10.69
CA GLY A 94 1.35 -20.91 11.99
C GLY A 94 1.51 -19.93 13.15
N ASP A 95 2.45 -20.19 14.06
CA ASP A 95 2.76 -19.28 15.16
C ASP A 95 3.37 -17.97 14.63
N VAL A 96 2.65 -16.87 14.86
CA VAL A 96 3.04 -15.50 14.48
C VAL A 96 3.35 -14.65 15.70
N SER A 97 3.66 -15.26 16.86
CA SER A 97 4.00 -14.56 18.09
C SER A 97 5.20 -13.62 17.96
N TRP A 98 6.04 -13.81 16.94
CA TRP A 98 7.15 -12.93 16.58
C TRP A 98 6.73 -11.63 15.88
N VAL A 99 5.50 -11.53 15.35
CA VAL A 99 4.95 -10.28 14.81
C VAL A 99 4.56 -9.36 15.97
N LYS A 100 5.26 -8.23 16.12
CA LYS A 100 5.05 -7.27 17.22
C LYS A 100 4.54 -5.92 16.69
N PRO A 101 3.23 -5.63 16.80
CA PRO A 101 2.72 -4.30 16.50
C PRO A 101 3.37 -3.24 17.39
N GLY A 102 3.65 -2.07 16.84
CA GLY A 102 4.29 -0.98 17.56
C GLY A 102 4.29 0.32 16.77
N LYS A 103 4.72 1.40 17.42
CA LYS A 103 5.01 2.68 16.77
C LYS A 103 6.50 2.77 16.48
N PHE A 104 6.89 3.41 15.39
CA PHE A 104 8.30 3.64 15.04
C PHE A 104 8.54 5.13 14.73
N VAL A 105 9.79 5.55 14.76
CA VAL A 105 10.28 6.84 14.24
C VAL A 105 11.30 6.57 13.13
N GLY A 106 11.83 7.59 12.46
CA GLY A 106 12.87 7.31 11.48
C GLY A 106 13.65 8.49 10.94
N VAL A 107 14.87 8.19 10.53
CA VAL A 107 15.67 8.97 9.60
C VAL A 107 14.98 8.87 8.25
N TRP A 108 14.04 9.79 8.02
CA TRP A 108 13.12 9.74 6.89
C TRP A 108 12.65 11.12 6.46
N TRP A 109 11.83 11.77 7.29
CA TRP A 109 11.19 13.05 6.93
C TRP A 109 12.21 14.17 6.68
N GLU A 110 13.38 14.09 7.32
CA GLU A 110 14.49 15.03 7.11
C GLU A 110 14.99 15.08 5.66
N MET A 111 14.87 13.98 4.90
CA MET A 111 15.18 13.99 3.47
C MET A 111 14.07 14.66 2.66
N HIS A 112 12.80 14.40 2.98
CA HIS A 112 11.64 15.03 2.30
C HIS A 112 11.61 16.55 2.45
N ILE A 113 12.08 17.08 3.58
CA ILE A 113 12.18 18.53 3.82
C ILE A 113 13.56 19.11 3.48
N ASN A 114 14.41 18.37 2.77
CA ASN A 114 15.74 18.78 2.33
C ASN A 114 16.72 19.21 3.44
N LYS A 115 16.49 18.77 4.69
CA LYS A 115 17.44 18.96 5.80
C LYS A 115 18.66 18.06 5.61
N SER A 116 18.41 16.81 5.20
CA SER A 116 19.42 15.77 4.96
C SER A 116 19.22 15.14 3.57
N THR A 117 20.11 14.26 3.15
CA THR A 117 20.07 13.55 1.87
C THR A 117 20.07 12.04 2.08
N TRP A 118 19.40 11.31 1.17
CA TRP A 118 19.62 9.87 1.03
C TRP A 118 21.03 9.57 0.51
N SER A 119 21.52 10.39 -0.43
CA SER A 119 22.87 10.32 -0.97
C SER A 119 23.94 10.55 0.10
N SER A 120 25.09 9.94 -0.13
CA SER A 120 26.32 10.14 0.63
C SER A 120 26.76 11.61 0.61
N GLY A 121 27.54 12.00 1.61
CA GLY A 121 28.12 13.34 1.72
C GLY A 121 27.80 14.04 3.05
N PRO A 122 28.10 15.35 3.17
CA PRO A 122 28.04 16.07 4.44
C PRO A 122 26.64 16.16 5.07
N ARG A 123 25.59 15.94 4.29
CA ARG A 123 24.19 15.97 4.74
C ARG A 123 23.55 14.58 4.76
N HIS A 124 24.32 13.51 4.64
CA HIS A 124 23.78 12.15 4.61
C HIS A 124 23.02 11.84 5.90
N GLY A 125 21.76 11.42 5.76
CA GLY A 125 20.87 11.15 6.89
C GLY A 125 21.23 9.85 7.62
N ALA A 126 21.42 8.76 6.88
CA ALA A 126 21.59 7.41 7.43
C ALA A 126 23.03 7.12 7.90
N THR A 127 23.51 7.93 8.84
CA THR A 127 24.77 7.70 9.55
C THR A 127 24.52 6.94 10.86
N THR A 128 25.57 6.29 11.38
CA THR A 128 25.53 5.64 12.69
C THR A 128 25.09 6.62 13.79
N ALA A 129 25.73 7.78 13.86
CA ALA A 129 25.46 8.78 14.89
C ALA A 129 24.02 9.32 14.85
N ASN A 130 23.47 9.59 13.66
CA ASN A 130 22.09 10.03 13.54
C ASN A 130 21.11 8.91 13.90
N THR A 131 21.37 7.68 13.45
CA THR A 131 20.52 6.52 13.77
C THR A 131 20.49 6.25 15.27
N GLU A 132 21.64 6.28 15.95
CA GLU A 132 21.74 6.18 17.41
C GLU A 132 20.96 7.29 18.12
N HIS A 133 21.02 8.53 17.63
CA HIS A 133 20.22 9.63 18.17
C HIS A 133 18.71 9.37 18.10
N TYR A 134 18.21 8.83 16.98
CA TYR A 134 16.80 8.42 16.87
C TYR A 134 16.49 7.20 17.75
N MET A 135 17.44 6.28 17.97
CA MET A 135 17.26 5.13 18.87
C MET A 135 17.14 5.58 20.33
N ASP A 136 17.95 6.56 20.76
CA ASP A 136 17.84 7.16 22.09
C ASP A 136 16.48 7.84 22.29
N PHE A 137 16.01 8.57 21.28
CA PHE A 137 14.67 9.16 21.29
C PHE A 137 13.58 8.08 21.35
N ALA A 138 13.69 7.06 20.51
CA ALA A 138 12.74 5.95 20.45
C ALA A 138 12.64 5.24 21.79
N HIS A 139 13.78 4.93 22.41
CA HIS A 139 13.85 4.33 23.73
C HIS A 139 13.21 5.22 24.81
N ARG A 140 13.54 6.51 24.83
CA ARG A 140 13.02 7.48 25.81
C ARG A 140 11.50 7.62 25.75
N TYR A 141 10.90 7.54 24.57
CA TYR A 141 9.46 7.81 24.37
C TYR A 141 8.63 6.56 24.02
N GLY A 142 9.21 5.36 24.14
CA GLY A 142 8.49 4.10 23.98
C GLY A 142 8.09 3.77 22.55
N PHE A 143 8.95 4.07 21.57
CA PHE A 143 8.83 3.58 20.19
C PHE A 143 9.59 2.26 20.03
N SER A 144 9.07 1.37 19.20
CA SER A 144 9.55 -0.01 19.03
C SER A 144 10.62 -0.16 17.95
N GLY A 145 10.89 0.87 17.16
CA GLY A 145 11.86 0.79 16.06
C GLY A 145 12.22 2.13 15.44
N VAL A 146 13.29 2.09 14.64
CA VAL A 146 13.81 3.23 13.86
C VAL A 146 13.95 2.81 12.40
N LEU A 147 13.22 3.48 11.51
CA LEU A 147 13.45 3.41 10.05
C LEU A 147 14.69 4.25 9.71
N ALA A 148 15.55 3.73 8.85
CA ALA A 148 16.62 4.50 8.23
C ALA A 148 16.61 4.27 6.72
N GLU A 149 16.33 5.31 5.94
CA GLU A 149 16.44 5.27 4.47
C GLU A 149 17.76 5.89 4.02
N GLY A 150 18.36 5.37 2.94
CA GLY A 150 19.65 5.84 2.44
C GLY A 150 20.86 5.13 3.09
N TRP A 151 20.66 4.03 3.82
CA TRP A 151 21.74 3.32 4.52
C TRP A 151 22.60 2.45 3.59
N ASN A 152 22.01 1.97 2.50
CA ASN A 152 22.68 1.12 1.49
C ASN A 152 23.30 1.98 0.37
N GLN A 153 24.12 1.35 -0.47
CA GLN A 153 24.63 2.00 -1.69
C GLN A 153 23.51 2.18 -2.72
N GLY A 154 23.72 3.06 -3.71
CA GLY A 154 22.76 3.30 -4.81
C GLY A 154 21.95 4.60 -4.71
N TRP A 155 22.05 5.35 -3.61
CA TRP A 155 21.29 6.59 -3.42
C TRP A 155 21.95 7.86 -3.97
N ASP A 156 23.16 7.77 -4.51
CA ASP A 156 23.92 8.94 -4.98
C ASP A 156 23.39 9.43 -6.33
N GLY A 157 23.17 10.74 -6.44
CA GLY A 157 22.62 11.36 -7.65
C GLY A 157 21.09 11.31 -7.70
N ASP A 158 20.53 11.02 -8.87
CA ASP A 158 19.09 10.86 -9.06
C ASP A 158 18.68 9.42 -8.72
N TRP A 159 18.35 9.20 -7.44
CA TRP A 159 18.03 7.87 -6.92
C TRP A 159 16.81 7.22 -7.61
N ILE A 160 15.94 7.99 -8.28
CA ILE A 160 14.82 7.45 -9.05
C ILE A 160 15.33 6.67 -10.28
N ALA A 161 16.46 7.08 -10.85
CA ALA A 161 17.10 6.43 -11.99
C ALA A 161 17.99 5.24 -11.57
N ASN A 162 18.26 5.06 -10.28
CA ASN A 162 19.25 4.11 -9.78
C ASN A 162 18.66 2.71 -9.46
N GLY A 163 17.55 2.32 -10.06
CA GLY A 163 16.84 1.07 -9.74
C GLY A 163 17.72 -0.19 -9.81
N GLU A 164 18.69 -0.21 -10.72
CA GLU A 164 19.67 -1.30 -10.88
C GLU A 164 20.85 -1.28 -9.89
N HIS A 165 20.95 -0.26 -9.05
CA HIS A 165 22.05 -0.07 -8.09
C HIS A 165 21.66 -0.42 -6.65
N PHE A 166 20.41 -0.82 -6.41
CA PHE A 166 19.88 -1.23 -5.11
C PHE A 166 19.95 -2.75 -4.88
#